data_AF-A0A800H8X0-F1
#
_entry.id   AF-A0A800H8X0-F1
#
_cell.length_a   1.000
_cell.length_b   1.000
_cell.length_c   1.000
_cell.angle_alpha   90.00
_cell.angle_beta   90.00
_cell.angle_gamma   90.00
#
_symmetry.space_group_name_H-M   'P 1'
#
loop_
_entity.id
_entity.type
_entity.pdbx_description
1 polymer ?
#
loop_
_entity_poly.entity_id
_entity_poly.type
_entity_poly.pdbx_seq_one_letter_code
_entity_poly.pdbx_strand_id
1 'polypeptide(L)'
;MNKNNYKLNLTLMALIIVGCDDLTKDYQSNEKYPLAIDNTICEILNEKESTTAITFTPDSLSMIAIYDSLITDTVSFAVLSNSNNWKIPVDSLTYFMVYAPQTADSYFVALNSSSGFGLFNANGEEVIPDQTISSMVNIAGCSDIRVRYTYSSLNGVYLARLVNSNVSSVKMVFMNSNSIPAAGFSVSSVSAAIGDTLTFSESSSSGSYPILIYSWDFDDGTSSDDSSIVEHVYSDSGSFSPSLTVSDGYLSHSVTQSSLITISGGSEE
;
A
#
# COMPACT_ATOMS: atom_id res chain seq x y z
N MET A 1 -45.50 78.16 -21.96
CA MET A 1 -45.03 77.88 -20.58
C MET A 1 -45.57 76.52 -20.17
N ASN A 2 -44.72 75.50 -20.11
CA ASN A 2 -44.94 74.36 -19.21
C ASN A 2 -43.57 73.69 -18.97
N LYS A 3 -42.89 74.12 -17.91
CA LYS A 3 -41.65 73.52 -17.42
C LYS A 3 -42.07 72.37 -16.51
N ASN A 4 -42.02 71.14 -17.01
CA ASN A 4 -42.26 69.96 -16.18
C ASN A 4 -41.09 69.78 -15.22
N ASN A 5 -41.35 70.03 -13.93
CA ASN A 5 -40.45 69.71 -12.84
C ASN A 5 -40.58 68.22 -12.52
N TYR A 6 -39.65 67.39 -12.99
CA TYR A 6 -39.52 66.02 -12.51
C TYR A 6 -38.61 66.01 -11.27
N LYS A 7 -39.18 65.65 -10.12
CA LYS A 7 -38.43 65.37 -8.88
C LYS A 7 -37.65 64.08 -9.07
N LEU A 8 -36.32 64.15 -8.98
CA LEU A 8 -35.45 62.99 -8.95
C LEU A 8 -35.45 62.43 -7.51
N ASN A 9 -36.20 61.36 -7.26
CA ASN A 9 -36.09 60.60 -6.01
C ASN A 9 -34.93 59.61 -6.15
N LEU A 10 -33.82 59.90 -5.48
CA LEU A 10 -32.65 59.03 -5.43
C LEU A 10 -32.86 57.99 -4.32
N THR A 11 -33.47 56.86 -4.65
CA THR A 11 -33.48 55.67 -3.77
C THR A 11 -32.11 55.01 -3.85
N LEU A 12 -31.31 55.20 -2.81
CA LEU A 12 -30.04 54.51 -2.59
C LEU A 12 -30.35 53.06 -2.21
N MET A 13 -30.25 52.14 -3.17
CA MET A 13 -30.37 50.71 -2.89
C MET A 13 -29.01 50.23 -2.39
N ALA A 14 -28.89 50.04 -1.08
CA ALA A 14 -27.73 49.39 -0.49
C ALA A 14 -27.71 47.92 -0.95
N LEU A 15 -26.85 47.60 -1.92
CA LEU A 15 -26.48 46.22 -2.20
C LEU A 15 -25.65 45.74 -0.99
N ILE A 16 -26.27 44.93 -0.15
CA ILE A 16 -25.54 44.13 0.83
C ILE A 16 -24.81 43.05 0.01
N ILE A 17 -23.54 43.30 -0.29
CA ILE A 17 -22.64 42.25 -0.77
C ILE A 17 -22.40 41.35 0.44
N VAL A 18 -23.22 40.32 0.59
CA VAL A 18 -22.91 39.22 1.50
C VAL A 18 -21.66 38.57 0.95
N GLY A 19 -20.52 38.81 1.61
CA GLY A 19 -19.25 38.20 1.24
C GLY A 19 -19.41 36.68 1.18
N CYS A 20 -18.82 36.06 0.17
CA CYS A 20 -18.74 34.61 -0.01
C CYS A 20 -17.84 33.92 1.04
N ASP A 21 -17.80 34.41 2.27
CA ASP A 21 -16.97 33.85 3.35
C ASP A 21 -17.64 32.69 4.10
N ASP A 22 -18.95 32.50 3.93
CA ASP A 22 -19.70 31.43 4.61
C ASP A 22 -19.88 30.17 3.75
N LEU A 23 -19.84 30.26 2.42
CA LEU A 23 -19.93 29.09 1.54
C LEU A 23 -18.64 28.25 1.50
N THR A 24 -17.52 28.81 1.96
CA THR A 24 -16.25 28.10 2.06
C THR A 24 -16.09 27.37 3.39
N LYS A 25 -16.81 27.78 4.45
CA LYS A 25 -16.73 27.13 5.77
C LYS A 25 -17.51 25.82 5.83
N ASP A 26 -18.67 25.74 5.17
CA ASP A 26 -19.43 24.48 5.08
C ASP A 26 -18.75 23.45 4.15
N TYR A 27 -17.88 23.90 3.23
CA TYR A 27 -17.01 22.99 2.47
C TYR A 27 -15.77 22.55 3.26
N GLN A 28 -15.45 23.25 4.36
CA GLN A 28 -14.30 22.98 5.24
C GLN A 28 -14.64 22.14 6.47
N SER A 29 -15.91 21.87 6.78
CA SER A 29 -16.29 21.20 8.04
C SER A 29 -16.52 19.70 7.94
N ASN A 30 -16.41 19.07 6.78
CA ASN A 30 -16.26 17.62 6.73
C ASN A 30 -14.79 17.28 7.00
N GLU A 31 -14.35 17.51 8.24
CA GLU A 31 -13.24 16.76 8.83
C GLU A 31 -13.65 15.28 8.79
N LYS A 32 -13.45 14.66 7.63
CA LYS A 32 -13.51 13.22 7.48
C LYS A 32 -12.29 12.75 8.24
N TYR A 33 -12.50 12.27 9.46
CA TYR A 33 -11.44 11.67 10.28
C TYR A 33 -10.57 10.78 9.38
N PRO A 34 -9.24 10.99 9.38
CA PRO A 34 -8.37 10.15 8.57
C PRO A 34 -8.57 8.69 8.92
N LEU A 35 -8.82 7.89 7.90
CA LEU A 35 -8.72 6.44 8.03
C LEU A 35 -7.27 6.10 8.39
N ALA A 36 -7.03 4.97 9.06
CA ALA A 36 -5.66 4.55 9.37
C ALA A 36 -4.76 4.55 8.12
N ILE A 37 -5.30 4.16 6.97
CA ILE A 37 -4.61 4.18 5.68
C ILE A 37 -4.23 5.60 5.22
N ASP A 38 -5.04 6.62 5.51
CA ASP A 38 -4.73 8.01 5.13
C ASP A 38 -3.53 8.55 5.90
N ASN A 39 -3.39 8.17 7.18
CA ASN A 39 -2.22 8.53 7.98
C ASN A 39 -0.96 7.86 7.42
N THR A 40 -1.02 6.56 7.10
CA THR A 40 0.11 5.85 6.51
C THR A 40 0.53 6.42 5.16
N ILE A 41 -0.43 6.70 4.27
CA ILE A 41 -0.14 7.37 2.98
C ILE A 41 0.53 8.72 3.23
N CYS A 42 0.06 9.47 4.23
CA CYS A 42 0.60 10.77 4.55
C CYS A 42 2.05 10.70 5.02
N GLU A 43 2.35 9.80 5.96
CA GLU A 43 3.71 9.55 6.45
C GLU A 43 4.64 9.17 5.29
N ILE A 44 4.19 8.31 4.36
CA ILE A 44 5.02 7.89 3.22
C ILE A 44 5.29 9.06 2.26
N LEU A 45 4.32 9.93 1.99
CA LEU A 45 4.53 11.08 1.10
C LEU A 45 5.42 12.17 1.70
N ASN A 46 5.23 12.43 3.00
CA ASN A 46 5.84 13.55 3.71
C ASN A 46 7.24 13.22 4.24
N GLU A 47 7.41 12.02 4.81
CA GLU A 47 8.57 11.70 5.66
C GLU A 47 9.52 10.68 5.04
N LYS A 48 9.06 9.88 4.07
CA LYS A 48 9.87 8.82 3.46
C LYS A 48 10.60 9.27 2.20
N GLU A 49 11.67 8.56 1.89
CA GLU A 49 12.49 8.81 0.70
C GLU A 49 11.72 8.52 -0.59
N SER A 50 12.17 9.14 -1.67
CA SER A 50 11.58 8.98 -3.00
C SER A 50 12.48 8.14 -3.90
N THR A 51 11.95 7.05 -4.45
CA THR A 51 12.58 6.32 -5.55
C THR A 51 12.09 6.87 -6.88
N THR A 52 12.99 7.20 -7.81
CA THR A 52 12.58 7.75 -9.11
C THR A 52 12.09 6.63 -10.00
N ALA A 53 10.84 6.72 -10.47
CA ALA A 53 10.32 5.79 -11.46
C ALA A 53 10.92 6.09 -12.84
N ILE A 54 11.15 5.04 -13.61
CA ILE A 54 11.53 5.19 -15.01
C ILE A 54 10.26 5.47 -15.80
N THR A 55 10.30 6.55 -16.57
CA THR A 55 9.14 7.07 -17.26
C THR A 55 9.39 7.25 -18.75
N PHE A 56 8.29 7.20 -19.49
CA PHE A 56 8.28 7.27 -20.94
C PHE A 56 7.30 8.34 -21.39
N THR A 57 7.77 9.25 -22.23
CA THR A 57 6.90 10.18 -22.94
C THR A 57 6.43 9.52 -24.23
N PRO A 58 5.15 9.62 -24.59
CA PRO A 58 4.62 8.90 -25.75
C PRO A 58 5.15 9.45 -27.08
N ASP A 59 5.42 8.54 -28.03
CA ASP A 59 5.68 8.84 -29.44
C ASP A 59 4.48 8.43 -30.32
N SER A 60 3.31 9.08 -30.19
CA SER A 60 2.10 8.78 -31.01
C SER A 60 1.68 7.29 -31.10
N LEU A 61 2.17 6.43 -30.18
CA LEU A 61 1.90 5.00 -30.14
C LEU A 61 0.53 4.71 -29.50
N SER A 62 -0.04 3.55 -29.81
CA SER A 62 -1.21 3.03 -29.09
C SER A 62 -0.84 2.58 -27.67
N MET A 63 -1.82 2.51 -26.76
CA MET A 63 -1.58 2.04 -25.38
C MET A 63 -0.96 0.64 -25.33
N ILE A 64 -1.39 -0.26 -26.21
CA ILE A 64 -0.87 -1.63 -26.30
C ILE A 64 0.61 -1.60 -26.70
N ALA A 65 0.98 -0.80 -27.71
CA ALA A 65 2.37 -0.68 -28.14
C ALA A 65 3.28 -0.07 -27.06
N ILE A 66 2.76 0.86 -26.26
CA ILE A 66 3.49 1.37 -25.09
C ILE A 66 3.65 0.25 -24.06
N TYR A 67 2.57 -0.45 -23.69
CA TYR A 67 2.60 -1.56 -22.73
C TYR A 67 3.67 -2.60 -23.10
N ASP A 68 3.63 -3.10 -24.34
CA ASP A 68 4.56 -4.13 -24.84
C ASP A 68 6.02 -3.65 -24.83
N SER A 69 6.25 -2.36 -25.06
CA SER A 69 7.59 -1.78 -25.00
C SER A 69 8.14 -1.69 -23.57
N LEU A 70 7.27 -1.53 -22.57
CA LEU A 70 7.69 -1.28 -21.19
C LEU A 70 7.71 -2.54 -20.32
N ILE A 71 6.92 -3.55 -20.67
CA ILE A 71 6.80 -4.79 -19.89
C ILE A 71 8.11 -5.60 -19.84
N THR A 72 9.04 -5.37 -20.77
CA THR A 72 10.29 -6.13 -20.87
C THR A 72 11.28 -5.86 -19.75
N ASP A 73 11.16 -4.72 -19.06
CA ASP A 73 12.09 -4.31 -18.01
C ASP A 73 11.39 -4.23 -16.65
N THR A 74 11.31 -5.37 -15.97
CA THR A 74 10.55 -5.51 -14.72
C THR A 74 11.20 -4.80 -13.53
N VAL A 75 12.52 -4.49 -13.59
CA VAL A 75 13.20 -3.79 -12.49
C VAL A 75 12.80 -2.31 -12.43
N SER A 76 12.21 -1.80 -13.50
CA SER A 76 11.77 -0.42 -13.66
C SER A 76 10.34 -0.17 -13.17
N PHE A 77 9.67 -1.20 -12.65
CA PHE A 77 8.26 -1.11 -12.25
C PHE A 77 8.11 -0.36 -10.93
N ALA A 78 7.09 0.49 -10.87
CA ALA A 78 6.59 0.98 -9.60
C ALA A 78 5.86 -0.15 -8.86
N VAL A 79 6.44 -0.62 -7.77
CA VAL A 79 5.90 -1.71 -6.93
C VAL A 79 5.28 -1.18 -5.64
N LEU A 80 4.55 -2.05 -4.94
CA LEU A 80 4.08 -1.80 -3.58
C LEU A 80 5.25 -1.46 -2.66
N SER A 81 5.11 -0.39 -1.88
CA SER A 81 6.11 0.03 -0.89
C SER A 81 5.44 0.74 0.28
N ASN A 82 5.81 0.33 1.50
CA ASN A 82 5.44 1.03 2.73
C ASN A 82 6.58 1.90 3.29
N SER A 83 7.76 1.87 2.66
CA SER A 83 8.98 2.48 3.17
C SER A 83 9.48 3.65 2.33
N ASN A 84 8.99 3.79 1.09
CA ASN A 84 9.37 4.85 0.14
C ASN A 84 8.16 5.25 -0.73
N ASN A 85 8.15 6.50 -1.19
CA ASN A 85 7.25 6.94 -2.26
C ASN A 85 7.95 6.89 -3.62
N TRP A 86 7.17 6.91 -4.70
CA TRP A 86 7.67 6.99 -6.07
C TRP A 86 7.70 8.44 -6.54
N LYS A 87 8.86 8.95 -6.93
CA LYS A 87 8.97 10.21 -7.68
C LYS A 87 8.82 9.89 -9.15
N ILE A 88 7.73 10.33 -9.75
CA ILE A 88 7.45 10.17 -11.18
C ILE A 88 7.88 11.47 -11.87
N PRO A 89 8.95 11.49 -12.69
CA PRO A 89 9.24 12.63 -13.54
C PRO A 89 8.08 12.85 -14.52
N VAL A 90 7.59 14.08 -14.63
CA VAL A 90 6.46 14.44 -15.50
C VAL A 90 6.88 15.64 -16.35
N ASP A 91 6.58 15.58 -17.64
CA ASP A 91 6.66 16.74 -18.53
C ASP A 91 5.26 17.34 -18.75
N SER A 92 4.42 16.62 -19.49
CA SER A 92 3.00 16.96 -19.67
C SER A 92 2.12 15.70 -19.62
N LEU A 93 2.56 14.65 -20.30
CA LEU A 93 1.98 13.33 -20.33
C LEU A 93 3.10 12.29 -20.27
N THR A 94 2.95 11.33 -19.37
CA THR A 94 3.99 10.36 -19.09
C THR A 94 3.40 9.00 -18.75
N TYR A 95 4.11 7.94 -19.14
CA TYR A 95 3.77 6.55 -18.90
C TYR A 95 4.84 5.84 -18.08
N PHE A 96 4.42 4.88 -17.27
CA PHE A 96 5.30 4.00 -16.51
C PHE A 96 4.53 2.73 -16.13
N MET A 97 5.24 1.70 -15.67
CA MET A 97 4.63 0.43 -15.29
C MET A 97 4.38 0.37 -13.79
N VAL A 98 3.23 -0.13 -13.40
CA VAL A 98 2.84 -0.41 -12.01
C VAL A 98 2.59 -1.90 -11.86
N TYR A 99 3.14 -2.51 -10.82
CA TYR A 99 2.95 -3.94 -10.56
C TYR A 99 2.19 -4.19 -9.27
N ALA A 100 1.00 -4.79 -9.41
CA ALA A 100 0.18 -5.31 -8.32
C ALA A 100 0.49 -6.82 -8.15
N PRO A 101 1.30 -7.23 -7.16
CA PRO A 101 1.79 -8.61 -7.08
C PRO A 101 0.72 -9.63 -6.73
N GLN A 102 -0.44 -9.19 -6.25
CA GLN A 102 -1.50 -10.05 -5.77
C GLN A 102 -2.87 -9.42 -5.92
N THR A 103 -3.92 -10.22 -5.85
CA THR A 103 -5.27 -9.66 -5.70
C THR A 103 -5.39 -9.05 -4.30
N ALA A 104 -6.02 -7.87 -4.19
CA ALA A 104 -6.30 -7.21 -2.92
C ALA A 104 -7.69 -6.60 -2.94
N ASP A 105 -8.31 -6.49 -1.76
CA ASP A 105 -9.61 -5.84 -1.61
C ASP A 105 -9.53 -4.35 -1.95
N SER A 106 -8.39 -3.71 -1.68
CA SER A 106 -8.17 -2.31 -2.00
C SER A 106 -6.69 -1.99 -2.23
N TYR A 107 -6.43 -1.41 -3.39
CA TYR A 107 -5.22 -0.72 -3.80
C TYR A 107 -5.46 0.78 -3.77
N PHE A 108 -4.51 1.53 -3.23
CA PHE A 108 -4.53 2.98 -3.13
C PHE A 108 -3.42 3.56 -3.99
N VAL A 109 -3.79 4.47 -4.88
CA VAL A 109 -2.84 5.36 -5.57
C VAL A 109 -3.07 6.76 -5.04
N ALA A 110 -2.10 7.33 -4.33
CA ALA A 110 -2.17 8.69 -3.81
C ALA A 110 -1.10 9.57 -4.45
N LEU A 111 -1.48 10.78 -4.86
CA LEU A 111 -0.61 11.74 -5.54
C LEU A 111 -0.50 13.01 -4.72
N ASN A 112 0.71 13.57 -4.68
CA ASN A 112 0.96 14.83 -3.97
C ASN A 112 0.57 16.10 -4.74
N SER A 113 0.06 15.93 -5.97
CA SER A 113 -0.33 17.00 -6.87
C SER A 113 -1.64 16.64 -7.56
N SER A 114 -2.48 17.65 -7.82
CA SER A 114 -3.70 17.45 -8.62
C SER A 114 -3.30 17.11 -10.06
N SER A 115 -3.37 15.82 -10.38
CA SER A 115 -2.88 15.25 -11.63
C SER A 115 -3.92 14.28 -12.17
N GLY A 116 -4.04 14.19 -13.49
CA GLY A 116 -4.82 13.14 -14.12
C GLY A 116 -4.04 11.83 -14.08
N PHE A 117 -4.60 10.78 -13.47
CA PHE A 117 -3.99 9.47 -13.42
C PHE A 117 -4.97 8.40 -13.92
N GLY A 118 -4.46 7.42 -14.64
CA GLY A 118 -5.22 6.26 -15.10
C GLY A 118 -4.34 5.02 -15.19
N LEU A 119 -4.94 3.85 -14.99
CA LEU A 119 -4.31 2.55 -15.16
C LEU A 119 -4.90 1.86 -16.38
N PHE A 120 -4.07 1.17 -17.15
CA PHE A 120 -4.47 0.42 -18.34
C PHE A 120 -3.97 -1.01 -18.25
N ASN A 121 -4.82 -1.98 -18.61
CA ASN A 121 -4.44 -3.38 -18.69
C ASN A 121 -3.62 -3.67 -19.97
N ALA A 122 -3.17 -4.92 -20.14
CA ALA A 122 -2.42 -5.34 -21.33
C ALA A 122 -3.18 -5.18 -22.66
N ASN A 123 -4.52 -5.12 -22.62
CA ASN A 123 -5.36 -4.88 -23.80
C ASN A 123 -5.51 -3.38 -24.12
N GLY A 124 -4.90 -2.50 -23.33
CA GLY A 124 -5.03 -1.05 -23.45
C GLY A 124 -6.35 -0.49 -22.95
N GLU A 125 -7.12 -1.27 -22.19
CA GLU A 125 -8.39 -0.85 -21.60
C GLU A 125 -8.13 -0.15 -20.26
N GLU A 126 -8.83 0.97 -20.03
CA GLU A 126 -8.72 1.72 -18.77
C GLU A 126 -9.39 0.95 -17.63
N VAL A 127 -8.64 0.76 -16.54
CA VAL A 127 -9.16 0.24 -15.29
C VAL A 127 -9.81 1.39 -14.53
N ILE A 128 -11.11 1.28 -14.29
CA ILE A 128 -11.87 2.33 -13.60
C ILE A 128 -11.70 2.17 -12.08
N PRO A 129 -11.32 3.24 -11.35
CA PRO A 129 -11.23 3.19 -9.90
C PRO A 129 -12.61 3.05 -9.26
N ASP A 130 -12.71 2.27 -8.18
CA ASP A 130 -13.92 2.15 -7.37
C ASP A 130 -14.27 3.47 -6.69
N GLN A 131 -13.25 4.23 -6.28
CA GLN A 131 -13.41 5.56 -5.67
C GLN A 131 -12.30 6.50 -6.11
N THR A 132 -12.66 7.78 -6.28
CA THR A 132 -11.70 8.87 -6.50
C THR A 132 -12.02 10.00 -5.53
N ILE A 133 -11.02 10.43 -4.75
CA ILE A 133 -11.10 11.61 -3.88
C ILE A 133 -10.07 12.62 -4.38
N SER A 134 -10.49 13.87 -4.56
CA SER A 134 -9.61 14.97 -4.95
C SER A 134 -9.86 16.16 -4.01
N SER A 135 -8.78 16.82 -3.60
CA SER A 135 -8.83 18.00 -2.73
C SER A 135 -7.76 19.01 -3.13
N MET A 136 -8.11 20.30 -3.07
CA MET A 136 -7.19 21.41 -3.31
C MET A 136 -6.37 21.80 -2.07
N VAL A 137 -6.76 21.34 -0.88
CA VAL A 137 -6.13 21.72 0.40
C VAL A 137 -5.39 20.54 1.00
N ASN A 138 -6.13 19.51 1.41
CA ASN A 138 -5.61 18.23 1.90
C ASN A 138 -6.70 17.15 1.79
N ILE A 139 -6.29 15.89 1.76
CA ILE A 139 -7.20 14.76 1.98
C ILE A 139 -6.99 14.28 3.42
N ALA A 140 -8.06 14.29 4.20
CA ALA A 140 -8.09 13.79 5.58
C ALA A 140 -7.03 14.41 6.51
N GLY A 141 -6.74 15.70 6.35
CA GLY A 141 -5.72 16.40 7.15
C GLY A 141 -4.28 16.22 6.65
N CYS A 142 -4.04 15.38 5.64
CA CYS A 142 -2.70 15.19 5.10
C CYS A 142 -2.27 16.31 4.16
N SER A 143 -1.23 17.06 4.53
CA SER A 143 -0.74 18.22 3.80
C SER A 143 -0.39 17.96 2.34
N ASP A 144 0.06 16.75 1.99
CA ASP A 144 0.57 16.47 0.66
C ASP A 144 -0.42 15.71 -0.21
N ILE A 145 -1.35 14.92 0.33
CA ILE A 145 -2.30 14.19 -0.51
C ILE A 145 -3.24 15.20 -1.21
N ARG A 146 -3.25 15.16 -2.55
CA ARG A 146 -4.16 15.96 -3.39
C ARG A 146 -5.18 15.11 -4.10
N VAL A 147 -4.79 13.92 -4.55
CA VAL A 147 -5.69 12.96 -5.20
C VAL A 147 -5.44 11.57 -4.65
N ARG A 148 -6.50 10.81 -4.44
CA ARG A 148 -6.45 9.41 -4.05
C ARG A 148 -7.43 8.60 -4.89
N TYR A 149 -6.91 7.55 -5.52
CA TYR A 149 -7.68 6.55 -6.24
C TYR A 149 -7.71 5.26 -5.44
N THR A 150 -8.84 4.58 -5.43
CA THR A 150 -9.00 3.24 -4.85
C THR A 150 -9.43 2.27 -5.94
N TYR A 151 -8.74 1.14 -6.04
CA TYR A 151 -9.03 0.05 -6.97
C TYR A 151 -9.13 -1.26 -6.21
N SER A 152 -10.06 -2.12 -6.56
CA SER A 152 -10.17 -3.48 -6.04
C SER A 152 -9.69 -4.47 -7.08
N SER A 153 -9.24 -5.63 -6.60
CA SER A 153 -8.93 -6.79 -7.45
C SER A 153 -7.85 -6.56 -8.53
N LEU A 154 -6.99 -5.55 -8.38
CA LEU A 154 -5.81 -5.43 -9.26
C LEU A 154 -4.92 -6.65 -9.06
N ASN A 155 -4.42 -7.23 -10.15
CA ASN A 155 -3.50 -8.35 -10.14
C ASN A 155 -2.68 -8.33 -11.44
N GLY A 156 -1.36 -8.30 -11.31
CA GLY A 156 -0.42 -8.25 -12.43
C GLY A 156 0.08 -6.84 -12.74
N VAL A 157 0.51 -6.64 -13.97
CA VAL A 157 1.18 -5.41 -14.41
C VAL A 157 0.24 -4.52 -15.21
N TYR A 158 0.22 -3.24 -14.86
CA TYR A 158 -0.59 -2.20 -15.47
C TYR A 158 0.27 -1.09 -16.04
N LEU A 159 -0.14 -0.53 -17.17
CA LEU A 159 0.42 0.69 -17.71
C LEU A 159 -0.24 1.88 -17.01
N ALA A 160 0.53 2.67 -16.27
CA ALA A 160 0.06 3.90 -15.67
C ALA A 160 0.27 5.08 -16.63
N ARG A 161 -0.75 5.94 -16.72
CA ARG A 161 -0.72 7.22 -17.42
C ARG A 161 -0.83 8.34 -16.40
N LEU A 162 0.08 9.30 -16.45
CA LEU A 162 0.06 10.49 -15.61
C LEU A 162 0.10 11.75 -16.47
N VAL A 163 -0.81 12.69 -16.20
CA VAL A 163 -0.95 13.97 -16.91
C VAL A 163 -0.89 15.10 -15.89
N ASN A 164 0.17 15.90 -15.97
CA ASN A 164 0.30 17.13 -15.19
C ASN A 164 1.28 18.08 -15.87
N SER A 165 0.79 19.23 -16.36
CA SER A 165 1.61 20.24 -17.04
C SER A 165 2.19 21.29 -16.09
N ASN A 166 1.87 21.24 -14.80
CA ASN A 166 2.21 22.29 -13.84
C ASN A 166 3.43 21.96 -12.98
N VAL A 167 3.91 20.72 -13.03
CA VAL A 167 5.01 20.22 -12.20
C VAL A 167 5.95 19.36 -13.04
N SER A 168 7.24 19.36 -12.70
CA SER A 168 8.25 18.51 -13.35
C SER A 168 8.34 17.10 -12.75
N SER A 169 7.68 16.87 -11.61
CA SER A 169 7.56 15.55 -11.00
C SER A 169 6.38 15.49 -10.03
N VAL A 170 5.81 14.30 -9.87
CA VAL A 170 4.76 13.98 -8.89
C VAL A 170 5.28 12.90 -7.95
N LYS A 171 5.05 13.06 -6.65
CA LYS A 171 5.21 11.94 -5.70
C LYS A 171 3.94 11.10 -5.71
N MET A 172 4.11 9.80 -5.80
CA MET A 172 3.07 8.80 -5.82
C MET A 172 3.31 7.77 -4.72
N VAL A 173 2.26 7.42 -3.99
CA VAL A 173 2.22 6.21 -3.17
C VAL A 173 1.34 5.19 -3.87
N PHE A 174 1.85 3.97 -4.01
CA PHE A 174 1.09 2.82 -4.45
C PHE A 174 1.17 1.75 -3.37
N MET A 175 0.04 1.48 -2.72
CA MET A 175 -0.05 0.53 -1.61
C MET A 175 -1.38 -0.24 -1.66
N ASN A 176 -1.51 -1.31 -0.88
CA ASN A 176 -2.80 -1.98 -0.65
C ASN A 176 -3.12 -2.04 0.86
N SER A 177 -4.32 -2.48 1.20
CA SER A 177 -4.74 -2.68 2.60
C SER A 177 -4.54 -4.11 3.11
N ASN A 178 -3.79 -4.95 2.40
CA ASN A 178 -3.62 -6.34 2.82
C ASN A 178 -2.72 -6.39 4.06
N SER A 179 -3.15 -7.09 5.10
CA SER A 179 -2.32 -7.39 6.26
C SER A 179 -1.60 -8.72 6.06
N ILE A 180 -0.32 -8.74 6.44
CA ILE A 180 0.48 -9.96 6.52
C ILE A 180 -0.12 -10.89 7.60
N PRO A 181 -0.03 -12.23 7.45
CA PRO A 181 -0.27 -13.12 8.57
C PRO A 181 0.77 -12.88 9.67
N ALA A 182 0.45 -13.20 10.93
CA ALA A 182 1.41 -13.10 12.03
C ALA A 182 1.72 -14.49 12.59
N ALA A 183 2.86 -15.04 12.20
CA ALA A 183 3.37 -16.32 12.68
C ALA A 183 3.43 -16.37 14.22
N GLY A 184 2.98 -17.49 14.79
CA GLY A 184 3.04 -17.78 16.22
C GLY A 184 3.11 -19.28 16.43
N PHE A 185 3.84 -19.73 17.44
CA PHE A 185 3.77 -21.11 17.89
C PHE A 185 4.15 -21.27 19.36
N SER A 186 3.84 -22.45 19.89
CA SER A 186 4.24 -22.94 21.21
C SER A 186 4.94 -24.29 21.08
N VAL A 187 5.75 -24.62 22.08
CA VAL A 187 6.45 -25.90 22.17
C VAL A 187 6.10 -26.54 23.50
N SER A 188 5.94 -27.88 23.52
CA SER A 188 5.60 -28.63 24.74
C SER A 188 6.59 -28.42 25.89
N SER A 189 7.88 -28.21 25.59
CA SER A 189 8.93 -27.87 26.55
C SER A 189 10.07 -27.11 25.88
N VAL A 190 10.74 -26.22 26.63
CA VAL A 190 11.99 -25.54 26.22
C VAL A 190 13.25 -26.26 26.72
N SER A 191 13.09 -27.38 27.42
CA SER A 191 14.18 -28.22 27.90
C SER A 191 13.80 -29.70 27.76
N ALA A 192 14.67 -30.50 27.14
CA ALA A 192 14.46 -31.92 26.93
C ALA A 192 15.79 -32.68 26.94
N ALA A 193 15.76 -34.02 26.93
CA ALA A 193 16.91 -34.86 26.66
C ALA A 193 17.00 -35.22 25.17
N ILE A 194 18.19 -35.61 24.69
CA ILE A 194 18.33 -36.23 23.37
C ILE A 194 17.32 -37.38 23.26
N GLY A 195 16.58 -37.44 22.15
CA GLY A 195 15.60 -38.48 21.89
C GLY A 195 14.19 -38.20 22.45
N ASP A 196 14.01 -37.17 23.28
CA ASP A 196 12.67 -36.75 23.70
C ASP A 196 11.90 -36.16 22.52
N THR A 197 10.61 -36.50 22.43
CA THR A 197 9.69 -35.92 21.45
C THR A 197 9.13 -34.60 21.95
N LEU A 198 9.40 -33.53 21.20
CA LEU A 198 8.82 -32.22 21.42
C LEU A 198 7.68 -31.98 20.42
N THR A 199 6.56 -31.46 20.91
CA THR A 199 5.42 -31.09 20.09
C THR A 199 5.42 -29.59 19.87
N PHE A 200 5.45 -29.18 18.62
CA PHE A 200 5.34 -27.81 18.14
C PHE A 200 3.91 -27.58 17.67
N SER A 201 3.22 -26.63 18.29
CA SER A 201 1.83 -26.29 17.97
C SER A 201 1.76 -24.86 17.48
N GLU A 202 1.29 -24.68 16.26
CA GLU A 202 1.06 -23.38 15.67
C GLU A 202 -0.02 -22.59 16.43
N SER A 203 0.15 -21.26 16.45
CA SER A 203 -0.74 -20.31 17.11
C SER A 203 -0.74 -18.97 16.36
N SER A 204 -0.58 -18.98 15.04
CA SER A 204 -0.48 -17.77 14.22
C SER A 204 -1.86 -17.16 14.03
N SER A 205 -1.89 -15.88 13.67
CA SER A 205 -3.11 -15.23 13.19
C SER A 205 -3.05 -15.01 11.67
N SER A 206 -4.19 -15.23 11.03
CA SER A 206 -4.35 -14.88 9.62
C SER A 206 -4.28 -13.36 9.44
N GLY A 207 -3.77 -12.94 8.29
CA GLY A 207 -3.79 -11.56 7.85
C GLY A 207 -5.10 -11.25 7.13
N SER A 208 -5.02 -10.65 5.96
CA SER A 208 -6.20 -10.45 5.09
C SER A 208 -6.72 -11.75 4.48
N TYR A 209 -5.86 -12.76 4.36
CA TYR A 209 -6.20 -14.06 3.79
C TYR A 209 -5.88 -15.21 4.77
N PRO A 210 -6.53 -16.38 4.62
CA PRO A 210 -6.18 -17.58 5.37
C PRO A 210 -4.73 -17.99 5.12
N ILE A 211 -4.06 -18.50 6.16
CA ILE A 211 -2.74 -19.12 6.03
C ILE A 211 -2.87 -20.39 5.18
N LEU A 212 -2.01 -20.52 4.17
CA LEU A 212 -1.97 -21.66 3.25
C LEU A 212 -0.76 -22.56 3.47
N ILE A 213 0.35 -21.98 3.94
CA ILE A 213 1.65 -22.66 4.06
C ILE A 213 2.18 -22.49 5.49
N TYR A 214 2.69 -23.58 6.04
CA TYR A 214 3.44 -23.64 7.29
C TYR A 214 4.79 -24.29 7.00
N SER A 215 5.89 -23.63 7.36
CA SER A 215 7.23 -24.18 7.20
C SER A 215 8.01 -24.04 8.49
N TRP A 216 8.44 -25.16 9.03
CA TRP A 216 9.17 -25.29 10.29
C TRP A 216 10.64 -25.55 10.01
N ASP A 217 11.51 -24.80 10.70
CA ASP A 217 12.94 -25.07 10.77
C ASP A 217 13.29 -25.32 12.24
N PHE A 218 13.89 -26.46 12.54
CA PHE A 218 14.19 -26.85 13.91
C PHE A 218 15.58 -26.40 14.38
N ASP A 219 16.37 -25.75 13.52
CA ASP A 219 17.74 -25.27 13.77
C ASP A 219 18.76 -26.40 14.02
N ASP A 220 18.41 -27.64 13.67
CA ASP A 220 19.29 -28.82 13.70
C ASP A 220 19.60 -29.36 12.29
N GLY A 221 19.25 -28.59 11.26
CA GLY A 221 19.37 -28.98 9.86
C GLY A 221 18.18 -29.79 9.33
N THR A 222 17.14 -30.00 10.14
CA THR A 222 15.87 -30.62 9.71
C THR A 222 14.74 -29.60 9.64
N SER A 223 13.75 -29.89 8.79
CA SER A 223 12.59 -29.03 8.56
C SER A 223 11.33 -29.88 8.37
N SER A 224 10.17 -29.24 8.49
CA SER A 224 8.86 -29.85 8.22
C SER A 224 7.93 -28.85 7.57
N ASP A 225 7.15 -29.28 6.57
CA ASP A 225 6.24 -28.41 5.84
C ASP A 225 4.77 -28.88 6.00
N ASP A 226 3.85 -27.94 5.81
CA ASP A 226 2.41 -28.14 5.65
C ASP A 226 1.68 -28.81 6.84
N SER A 227 2.12 -28.56 8.07
CA SER A 227 1.38 -28.98 9.26
C SER A 227 1.30 -27.90 10.34
N SER A 228 0.10 -27.73 10.92
CA SER A 228 -0.13 -26.86 12.07
C SER A 228 0.37 -27.45 13.39
N ILE A 229 0.62 -28.76 13.44
CA ILE A 229 1.20 -29.45 14.60
C ILE A 229 2.29 -30.39 14.10
N VAL A 230 3.50 -30.26 14.64
CA VAL A 230 4.64 -31.11 14.28
C VAL A 230 5.28 -31.69 15.53
N GLU A 231 5.58 -32.98 15.48
CA GLU A 231 6.44 -33.63 16.47
C GLU A 231 7.86 -33.68 15.93
N HIS A 232 8.84 -33.30 16.75
CA HIS A 232 10.24 -33.29 16.39
C HIS A 232 11.10 -33.88 17.50
N VAL A 233 12.20 -34.52 17.12
CA VAL A 233 13.16 -35.15 18.03
C VAL A 233 14.57 -34.66 17.68
N TYR A 234 15.23 -34.02 18.63
CA TYR A 234 16.62 -33.59 18.49
C TYR A 234 17.57 -34.76 18.74
N SER A 235 18.48 -34.98 17.78
CA SER A 235 19.48 -36.06 17.85
C SER A 235 20.76 -35.65 18.58
N ASP A 236 21.03 -34.35 18.64
CA ASP A 236 22.22 -33.77 19.27
C ASP A 236 21.84 -32.94 20.49
N SER A 237 22.72 -32.95 21.51
CA SER A 237 22.59 -32.01 22.63
C SER A 237 23.08 -30.62 22.22
N GLY A 238 22.45 -29.58 22.77
CA GLY A 238 22.77 -28.21 22.40
C GLY A 238 21.62 -27.25 22.70
N SER A 239 21.76 -26.03 22.21
CA SER A 239 20.69 -25.04 22.21
C SER A 239 20.23 -24.82 20.77
N PHE A 240 18.93 -24.95 20.55
CA PHE A 240 18.31 -24.82 19.23
C PHE A 240 17.30 -23.68 19.24
N SER A 241 17.20 -22.98 18.11
CA SER A 241 16.33 -21.83 17.90
C SER A 241 15.30 -22.10 16.81
N PRO A 242 14.32 -23.00 17.05
CA PRO A 242 13.35 -23.34 16.03
C PRO A 242 12.54 -22.13 15.58
N SER A 243 12.10 -22.15 14.33
CA SER A 243 11.31 -21.11 13.71
C SER A 243 10.15 -21.68 12.91
N LEU A 244 9.09 -20.87 12.81
CA LEU A 244 7.93 -21.12 11.99
C LEU A 244 7.76 -19.95 11.02
N THR A 245 7.69 -20.26 9.73
CA THR A 245 7.25 -19.34 8.69
C THR A 245 5.84 -19.70 8.26
N VAL A 246 4.93 -18.73 8.27
CA VAL A 246 3.57 -18.87 7.72
C VAL A 246 3.40 -17.96 6.52
N SER A 247 2.64 -18.43 5.53
CA SER A 247 2.29 -17.62 4.35
C SER A 247 0.85 -17.85 3.93
N ASP A 248 0.20 -16.78 3.46
CA ASP A 248 -1.11 -16.81 2.82
C ASP A 248 -1.02 -17.03 1.29
N GLY A 249 0.17 -17.36 0.78
CA GLY A 249 0.49 -17.50 -0.64
C GLY A 249 0.97 -16.20 -1.31
N TYR A 250 0.90 -15.06 -0.62
CA TYR A 250 1.31 -13.76 -1.15
C TYR A 250 2.29 -13.03 -0.23
N LEU A 251 1.98 -13.03 1.06
CA LEU A 251 2.76 -12.43 2.12
C LEU A 251 3.18 -13.53 3.09
N SER A 252 4.32 -13.34 3.73
CA SER A 252 4.86 -14.28 4.70
C SER A 252 5.31 -13.56 5.95
N HIS A 253 5.19 -14.25 7.07
CA HIS A 253 5.79 -13.82 8.33
C HIS A 253 6.48 -15.02 8.95
N SER A 254 7.62 -14.76 9.58
CA SER A 254 8.38 -15.77 10.31
C SER A 254 8.45 -15.36 11.78
N VAL A 255 8.35 -16.34 12.66
CA VAL A 255 8.61 -16.16 14.09
C VAL A 255 9.64 -17.20 14.52
N THR A 256 10.60 -16.76 15.31
CA THR A 256 11.59 -17.64 15.94
C THR A 256 11.22 -17.76 17.41
N GLN A 257 11.49 -18.93 17.99
CA GLN A 257 11.30 -19.11 19.42
C GLN A 257 12.18 -18.11 20.20
N SER A 258 11.56 -17.31 21.07
CA SER A 258 12.27 -16.28 21.84
C SER A 258 13.16 -16.86 22.94
N SER A 259 12.88 -18.09 23.39
CA SER A 259 13.69 -18.83 24.36
C SER A 259 14.25 -20.10 23.72
N LEU A 260 15.58 -20.19 23.58
CA LEU A 260 16.25 -21.36 23.00
C LEU A 260 15.77 -22.65 23.67
N ILE A 261 15.52 -23.68 22.86
CA ILE A 261 15.28 -25.03 23.36
C ILE A 261 16.63 -25.64 23.74
N THR A 262 16.75 -26.13 24.97
CA THR A 262 17.97 -26.80 25.43
C THR A 262 17.78 -28.29 25.45
N ILE A 263 18.62 -29.01 24.70
CA ILE A 263 18.65 -30.46 24.66
C ILE A 263 19.87 -30.94 25.43
N SER A 264 19.62 -31.66 26.52
CA SER A 264 20.65 -32.21 27.37
C SER A 264 21.15 -33.56 26.82
N GLY A 265 22.47 -33.73 26.81
CA GLY A 265 23.06 -35.04 26.56
C GLY A 265 22.76 -35.95 27.74
N GLY A 266 22.35 -37.20 27.48
CA GLY A 266 22.23 -38.19 28.53
C GLY A 266 23.56 -38.33 29.26
N SER A 267 23.56 -38.31 30.59
CA SER A 267 24.73 -38.72 31.36
C SER A 267 25.10 -40.13 30.93
N GLU A 268 26.31 -40.31 30.39
CA GLU A 268 26.89 -41.65 30.27
C GLU A 268 26.91 -42.27 31.68
N GLU A 269 26.02 -43.23 31.94
CA GLU A 269 26.10 -44.14 33.09
C GLU A 269 27.11 -45.26 32.81
#